data_AF-A0A4D7Z6C3-F1
#
_entry.id   AF-A0A4D7Z6C3-F1
#
_cell.length_a   1.000
_cell.length_b   1.000
_cell.length_c   1.000
_cell.angle_alpha   90.00
_cell.angle_beta   90.00
_cell.angle_gamma   90.00
#
_symmetry.space_group_name_H-M   'P 1'
#
loop_
_entity.id
_entity.type
_entity.pdbx_description
1 polymer ?
#
loop_
_entity_poly.entity_id
_entity_poly.type
_entity_poly.pdbx_seq_one_letter_code
_entity_poly.pdbx_strand_id
1 'polypeptide(L)'
;MSGQDAVRGFAVQTLICLLNALETGATQWRFVTIEPDIAGDKVDILWAFENDSLAKQVKSSKNQIGRAAVEAWCLELSQSRSANRYQLMLAGPIAAAVLDDAPFHGVEVPTPTSMDTLALIDQAVTKLDRYLLAKAFPPIPLPMREAMVSLVSARLIDGSIRAEKVSREVFDGWLQEWILMAYPSAVEQRLSANCDILWSSLQLAGPMSLGNQAYEIVLPLQVINGGLTVAVVEWFLLRVHHKDRQMLYRPEMRLPADGGSVDDLRLGAVPFAEFAVNPGTGEAVRVLFTSIERTGFDTGLWPDGTHELELWVKYAAVPDPRKVKTVSAHISVDHRVVLGSRQTRTIRLSSLDSFLETL
;
A
#
# COMPACT_ATOMS: atom_id res chain seq x y z
N MET A 1 14.67 25.04 -36.81
CA MET A 1 14.38 24.87 -35.37
C MET A 1 15.36 25.72 -34.59
N SER A 2 14.91 26.51 -33.61
CA SER A 2 15.81 27.17 -32.67
C SER A 2 16.37 26.15 -31.68
N GLY A 3 17.51 26.43 -31.04
CA GLY A 3 18.06 25.54 -30.00
C GLY A 3 17.09 25.27 -28.84
N GLN A 4 16.23 26.25 -28.51
CA GLN A 4 15.20 26.11 -27.48
C GLN A 4 14.09 25.14 -27.87
N ASP A 5 13.73 25.06 -29.15
CA ASP A 5 12.69 24.13 -29.61
C ASP A 5 13.20 22.69 -29.60
N ALA A 6 14.47 22.47 -29.92
CA ALA A 6 15.10 21.16 -29.82
C ALA A 6 15.14 20.66 -28.36
N VAL A 7 15.59 21.50 -27.42
CA VAL A 7 15.62 21.16 -25.98
C VAL A 7 14.21 20.84 -25.46
N ARG A 8 13.19 21.61 -25.87
CA ARG A 8 11.80 21.32 -25.50
C ARG A 8 11.33 19.98 -26.06
N GLY A 9 11.67 19.66 -27.31
CA GLY A 9 11.34 18.38 -27.93
C GLY A 9 11.88 17.19 -27.13
N PHE A 10 13.15 17.25 -26.76
CA PHE A 10 13.78 16.23 -25.91
C PHE A 10 13.12 16.12 -24.53
N ALA A 11 12.82 17.26 -23.88
CA ALA A 11 12.14 17.24 -22.58
C ALA A 11 10.77 16.56 -22.66
N VAL A 12 9.96 16.88 -23.69
CA VAL A 12 8.65 16.26 -23.92
C VAL A 12 8.79 14.76 -24.16
N GLN A 13 9.75 14.34 -25.00
CA GLN A 13 10.03 12.94 -25.28
C GLN A 13 10.41 12.16 -24.02
N THR A 14 11.34 12.67 -23.21
CA THR A 14 11.73 12.03 -21.95
C THR A 14 10.56 11.93 -20.98
N LEU A 15 9.75 12.98 -20.85
CA LEU A 15 8.59 12.96 -19.96
C LEU A 15 7.52 11.96 -20.44
N ILE A 16 7.28 11.84 -21.75
CA ILE A 16 6.41 10.80 -22.32
C ILE A 16 6.96 9.40 -21.98
N CYS A 17 8.28 9.20 -22.13
CA CYS A 17 8.93 7.95 -21.75
C CYS A 17 8.68 7.62 -20.26
N LEU A 18 8.88 8.59 -19.37
CA LEU A 18 8.65 8.44 -17.93
C LEU A 18 7.18 8.12 -17.61
N LEU A 19 6.24 8.85 -18.22
CA LEU A 19 4.80 8.63 -18.03
C LEU A 19 4.35 7.23 -18.44
N ASN A 20 4.96 6.67 -19.50
CA ASN A 20 4.72 5.29 -19.91
C ASN A 20 5.46 4.28 -19.02
N ALA A 21 6.66 4.59 -18.55
CA ALA A 21 7.41 3.72 -17.64
C ALA A 21 6.66 3.50 -16.31
N LEU A 22 5.98 4.54 -15.81
CA LEU A 22 5.18 4.55 -14.58
C LEU A 22 3.77 3.96 -14.74
N GLU A 23 3.39 3.49 -15.93
CA GLU A 23 2.08 2.91 -16.16
C GLU A 23 1.98 1.52 -15.50
N THR A 24 0.93 1.31 -14.71
CA THR A 24 0.73 0.09 -13.91
C THR A 24 -0.11 -1.00 -14.62
N GLY A 25 -0.44 -0.81 -15.90
CA GLY A 25 -1.34 -1.68 -16.66
C GLY A 25 -0.68 -2.60 -17.70
N ALA A 26 -1.12 -3.86 -17.70
CA ALA A 26 -1.12 -4.95 -18.71
C ALA A 26 0.15 -5.35 -19.50
N THR A 27 1.21 -4.55 -19.60
CA THR A 27 2.45 -5.00 -20.25
C THR A 27 3.66 -4.50 -19.47
N GLN A 28 4.26 -5.39 -18.69
CA GLN A 28 5.53 -5.12 -18.03
C GLN A 28 6.62 -5.08 -19.10
N TRP A 29 7.03 -3.88 -19.47
CA TRP A 29 8.22 -3.67 -20.27
C TRP A 29 9.44 -4.24 -19.54
N ARG A 30 10.38 -4.82 -20.30
CA ARG A 30 11.65 -5.34 -19.80
C ARG A 30 12.76 -4.30 -19.96
N PHE A 31 12.78 -3.63 -21.11
CA PHE A 31 13.76 -2.60 -21.39
C PHE A 31 13.14 -1.40 -22.10
N VAL A 32 13.74 -0.25 -21.88
CA VAL A 32 13.49 0.98 -22.64
C VAL A 32 14.81 1.63 -23.03
N THR A 33 14.86 2.16 -24.25
CA THR A 33 15.97 2.96 -24.75
C THR A 33 15.41 4.23 -25.37
N ILE A 34 15.91 5.39 -24.95
CA ILE A 34 15.63 6.69 -25.57
C ILE A 34 16.78 6.98 -26.53
N GLU A 35 16.47 7.46 -27.74
CA GLU A 35 17.46 7.65 -28.82
C GLU A 35 18.27 6.37 -29.09
N PRO A 36 17.62 5.24 -29.44
CA PRO A 36 18.34 4.01 -29.77
C PRO A 36 19.26 4.21 -30.97
N ASP A 37 20.48 3.64 -30.90
CA ASP A 37 21.43 3.62 -32.01
C ASP A 37 20.99 2.60 -33.07
N ILE A 38 20.10 3.04 -33.97
CA ILE A 38 19.54 2.22 -35.05
C ILE A 38 19.58 2.99 -36.37
N ALA A 39 19.77 2.26 -37.47
CA ALA A 39 19.87 2.86 -38.79
C ALA A 39 18.59 3.64 -39.16
N GLY A 40 18.75 4.95 -39.41
CA GLY A 40 17.71 5.83 -39.96
C GLY A 40 17.13 6.87 -39.01
N ASP A 41 17.47 6.83 -37.71
CA ASP A 41 17.15 7.84 -36.69
C ASP A 41 15.66 8.26 -36.66
N LYS A 42 14.75 7.30 -36.84
CA LYS A 42 13.29 7.56 -36.84
C LYS A 42 12.58 7.19 -35.55
N VAL A 43 13.23 6.40 -34.69
CA VAL A 43 12.68 5.91 -33.43
C VAL A 43 13.29 6.72 -32.30
N ASP A 44 12.43 7.36 -31.52
CA ASP A 44 12.84 8.22 -30.42
C ASP A 44 12.85 7.44 -29.09
N ILE A 45 11.96 6.43 -28.98
CA ILE A 45 11.88 5.54 -27.81
C ILE A 45 11.60 4.11 -28.29
N LEU A 46 12.43 3.16 -27.87
CA LEU A 46 12.24 1.74 -28.15
C LEU A 46 11.96 0.97 -26.85
N TRP A 47 10.82 0.30 -26.81
CA TRP A 47 10.42 -0.58 -25.71
C TRP A 47 10.57 -2.04 -26.12
N ALA A 48 11.14 -2.85 -25.24
CA ALA A 48 11.17 -4.30 -25.37
C ALA A 48 10.35 -4.95 -24.25
N PHE A 49 9.48 -5.88 -24.64
CA PHE A 49 8.69 -6.74 -23.76
C PHE A 49 9.23 -8.18 -23.87
N GLU A 50 8.53 -9.15 -23.27
CA GLU A 50 8.99 -10.55 -23.29
C GLU A 50 9.09 -11.14 -24.70
N ASN A 51 8.06 -10.94 -25.54
CA ASN A 51 7.98 -11.49 -26.90
C ASN A 51 7.55 -10.42 -27.94
N ASP A 52 7.72 -9.14 -27.59
CA ASP A 52 7.17 -8.04 -28.37
C ASP A 52 8.05 -6.80 -28.20
N SER A 53 7.94 -5.87 -29.15
CA SER A 53 8.67 -4.60 -29.14
C SER A 53 7.81 -3.48 -29.69
N LEU A 54 7.98 -2.29 -29.13
CA LEU A 54 7.23 -1.10 -29.52
C LEU A 54 8.19 0.05 -29.78
N ALA A 55 8.26 0.49 -31.04
CA ALA A 55 8.99 1.69 -31.42
C ALA A 55 8.03 2.89 -31.38
N LYS A 56 8.46 3.97 -30.72
CA LYS A 56 7.73 5.23 -30.68
C LYS A 56 8.54 6.34 -31.34
N GLN A 57 7.83 7.21 -32.05
CA GLN A 57 8.33 8.51 -32.47
C GLN A 57 7.49 9.60 -31.79
N VAL A 58 8.14 10.67 -31.32
CA VAL A 58 7.54 11.80 -30.65
C VAL A 58 7.67 13.04 -31.54
N LYS A 59 6.54 13.63 -31.91
CA LYS A 59 6.51 14.92 -32.63
C LYS A 59 5.80 15.95 -31.79
N SER A 60 6.52 17.03 -31.47
CA SER A 60 5.98 18.17 -30.74
C SER A 60 5.97 19.42 -31.60
N SER A 61 4.89 20.20 -31.53
CA SER A 61 4.74 21.43 -32.30
C SER A 61 3.83 22.42 -31.59
N LYS A 62 4.18 23.71 -31.66
CA LYS A 62 3.27 24.81 -31.27
C LYS A 62 2.20 25.08 -32.33
N ASN A 63 2.50 24.74 -33.59
CA ASN A 63 1.62 24.91 -34.72
C ASN A 63 0.75 23.67 -34.92
N GLN A 64 -0.41 23.84 -35.54
CA GLN A 64 -1.32 22.74 -35.85
C GLN A 64 -0.63 21.67 -36.70
N ILE A 65 -0.66 20.42 -36.22
CA ILE A 65 -0.16 19.25 -36.92
C ILE A 65 -1.26 18.72 -37.84
N GLY A 66 -0.99 18.69 -39.15
CA GLY A 66 -1.93 18.23 -40.17
C GLY A 66 -1.80 16.74 -40.49
N ARG A 67 -2.88 16.16 -41.04
CA ARG A 67 -2.96 14.74 -41.45
C ARG A 67 -1.83 14.30 -42.38
N ALA A 68 -1.55 15.06 -43.44
CA ALA A 68 -0.52 14.70 -44.42
C ALA A 68 0.88 14.53 -43.79
N ALA A 69 1.22 15.35 -42.79
CA ALA A 69 2.48 15.23 -42.07
C ALA A 69 2.51 13.96 -41.19
N VAL A 70 1.40 13.71 -40.49
CA VAL A 70 1.22 12.50 -39.66
C VAL A 70 1.34 11.23 -40.50
N GLU A 71 0.63 11.16 -41.62
CA GLU A 71 0.66 10.01 -42.53
C GLU A 71 2.07 9.74 -43.06
N ALA A 72 2.80 10.81 -43.46
CA ALA A 72 4.19 10.70 -43.87
C ALA A 72 5.11 10.18 -42.75
N TRP A 73 4.99 10.71 -41.53
CA TRP A 73 5.79 10.24 -40.39
C TRP A 73 5.47 8.79 -40.01
N CYS A 74 4.20 8.40 -40.04
CA CYS A 74 3.79 7.01 -39.81
C CYS A 74 4.36 6.07 -40.88
N LEU A 75 4.35 6.48 -42.16
CA LEU A 75 4.97 5.70 -43.22
C LEU A 75 6.47 5.52 -42.98
N GLU A 76 7.21 6.61 -42.71
CA GLU A 76 8.64 6.57 -42.40
C GLU A 76 8.95 5.67 -41.19
N LEU A 77 8.17 5.80 -40.13
CA LEU A 77 8.35 5.02 -38.90
C LEU A 77 8.08 3.53 -39.14
N SER A 78 7.01 3.16 -39.86
CA SER A 78 6.72 1.74 -40.17
C SER A 78 7.81 1.09 -41.02
N GLN A 79 8.47 1.87 -41.89
CA GLN A 79 9.53 1.39 -42.77
C GLN A 79 10.86 1.16 -42.06
N SER A 80 11.04 1.67 -40.84
CA SER A 80 12.28 1.46 -40.07
C SER A 80 12.51 0.00 -39.66
N ARG A 81 11.44 -0.82 -39.63
CA ARG A 81 11.47 -2.25 -39.25
C ARG A 81 12.14 -2.54 -37.91
N SER A 82 12.22 -1.55 -37.02
CA SER A 82 12.89 -1.63 -35.72
C SER A 82 12.08 -2.34 -34.62
N ALA A 83 10.78 -2.57 -34.81
CA ALA A 83 9.91 -3.16 -33.80
C ALA A 83 8.72 -3.92 -34.40
N ASN A 84 7.99 -4.65 -33.56
CA ASN A 84 6.78 -5.37 -33.95
C ASN A 84 5.55 -4.44 -34.01
N ARG A 85 5.53 -3.42 -33.15
CA ARG A 85 4.49 -2.39 -33.09
C ARG A 85 5.09 -1.00 -33.16
N TYR A 86 4.28 -0.06 -33.65
CA TYR A 86 4.70 1.31 -33.88
C TYR A 86 3.66 2.29 -33.37
N GLN A 87 4.13 3.37 -32.76
CA GLN A 87 3.27 4.43 -32.26
C GLN A 87 3.87 5.81 -32.54
N LEU A 88 3.06 6.74 -33.06
CA LEU A 88 3.44 8.13 -33.23
C LEU A 88 2.75 8.97 -32.15
N MET A 89 3.56 9.47 -31.22
CA MET A 89 3.12 10.33 -30.12
C MET A 89 3.14 11.79 -30.57
N LEU A 90 1.98 12.44 -30.55
CA LEU A 90 1.84 13.85 -30.91
C LEU A 90 1.68 14.72 -29.66
N ALA A 91 2.42 15.83 -29.59
CA ALA A 91 2.31 16.83 -28.53
C ALA A 91 2.03 18.22 -29.11
N GLY A 92 0.85 18.77 -28.81
CA GLY A 92 0.38 20.05 -29.34
C GLY A 92 -0.92 19.95 -30.16
N PRO A 93 -1.35 21.05 -30.78
CA PRO A 93 -2.61 21.10 -31.52
C PRO A 93 -2.55 20.24 -32.78
N ILE A 94 -3.62 19.48 -33.04
CA ILE A 94 -3.76 18.63 -34.22
C ILE A 94 -5.02 18.98 -35.02
N ALA A 95 -5.04 18.68 -36.31
CA ALA A 95 -6.27 18.67 -37.09
C ALA A 95 -7.17 17.50 -36.68
N ALA A 96 -8.50 17.70 -36.64
CA ALA A 96 -9.47 16.67 -36.24
C ALA A 96 -9.33 15.37 -37.08
N ALA A 97 -9.10 15.53 -38.39
CA ALA A 97 -8.87 14.42 -39.31
C ALA A 97 -7.71 13.48 -38.88
N VAL A 98 -6.76 13.94 -38.07
CA VAL A 98 -5.69 13.07 -37.54
C VAL A 98 -6.26 11.98 -36.62
N LEU A 99 -7.26 12.31 -35.79
CA LEU A 99 -7.90 11.33 -34.90
C LEU A 99 -8.88 10.44 -35.65
N ASP A 100 -9.64 11.02 -36.60
CA ASP A 100 -10.68 10.30 -37.33
C ASP A 100 -10.10 9.23 -38.25
N ASP A 101 -8.91 9.48 -38.82
CA ASP A 101 -8.29 8.61 -39.82
C ASP A 101 -7.20 7.67 -39.24
N ALA A 102 -6.84 7.80 -37.96
CA ALA A 102 -5.88 6.89 -37.32
C ALA A 102 -6.47 5.47 -37.17
N PRO A 103 -5.65 4.40 -37.28
CA PRO A 103 -4.20 4.37 -37.47
C PRO A 103 -3.75 4.54 -38.94
N PHE A 104 -2.51 5.02 -39.14
CA PHE A 104 -1.91 5.19 -40.47
C PHE A 104 -0.78 4.18 -40.70
N HIS A 105 -0.80 3.45 -41.82
CA HIS A 105 0.25 2.50 -42.19
C HIS A 105 0.61 1.47 -41.09
N GLY A 106 -0.36 1.06 -40.28
CA GLY A 106 -0.13 0.15 -39.14
C GLY A 106 0.56 0.78 -37.93
N VAL A 107 0.70 2.11 -37.91
CA VAL A 107 1.20 2.90 -36.78
C VAL A 107 0.03 3.48 -36.00
N GLU A 108 -0.02 3.20 -34.69
CA GLU A 108 -1.00 3.79 -33.79
C GLU A 108 -0.72 5.28 -33.56
N VAL A 109 -1.78 6.10 -33.56
CA VAL A 109 -1.70 7.53 -33.23
C VAL A 109 -2.67 7.79 -32.07
N PRO A 110 -2.23 7.68 -30.81
CA PRO A 110 -3.08 7.92 -29.66
C PRO A 110 -3.45 9.41 -29.53
N THR A 111 -4.40 9.70 -28.65
CA THR A 111 -4.80 11.07 -28.34
C THR A 111 -3.58 11.94 -28.01
N PRO A 112 -3.47 13.15 -28.60
CA PRO A 112 -2.35 14.03 -28.38
C PRO A 112 -2.16 14.37 -26.90
N THR A 113 -0.90 14.51 -26.51
CA THR A 113 -0.55 14.98 -25.18
C THR A 113 -0.27 16.48 -25.17
N SER A 114 -0.18 17.04 -23.96
CA SER A 114 0.25 18.43 -23.76
C SER A 114 1.73 18.59 -24.15
N MET A 115 2.06 19.72 -24.76
CA MET A 115 3.45 20.15 -24.94
C MET A 115 3.95 20.98 -23.74
N ASP A 116 3.09 21.27 -22.78
CA ASP A 116 3.46 21.93 -21.53
C ASP A 116 4.21 20.95 -20.62
N THR A 117 5.51 21.18 -20.46
CA THR A 117 6.38 20.34 -19.65
C THR A 117 6.00 20.36 -18.17
N LEU A 118 5.43 21.46 -17.64
CA LEU A 118 4.96 21.50 -16.26
C LEU A 118 3.76 20.57 -16.07
N ALA A 119 2.78 20.62 -16.98
CA ALA A 119 1.64 19.72 -16.95
C ALA A 119 2.05 18.24 -17.07
N LEU A 120 3.08 17.94 -17.88
CA LEU A 120 3.63 16.59 -17.98
C LEU A 120 4.35 16.15 -16.69
N ILE A 121 5.07 17.04 -16.02
CA ILE A 121 5.70 16.79 -14.72
C ILE A 121 4.63 16.52 -13.66
N ASP A 122 3.56 17.31 -13.59
CA ASP A 122 2.46 17.11 -12.63
C ASP A 122 1.76 15.76 -12.85
N GLN A 123 1.58 15.36 -14.10
CA GLN A 123 1.08 14.03 -14.45
C GLN A 123 2.06 12.92 -14.01
N ALA A 124 3.36 13.13 -14.20
CA ALA A 124 4.39 12.17 -13.79
C ALA A 124 4.43 12.02 -12.27
N VAL A 125 4.30 13.12 -11.52
CA VAL A 125 4.19 13.13 -10.05
C VAL A 125 2.99 12.29 -9.59
N THR A 126 1.83 12.47 -10.23
CA THR A 126 0.62 11.71 -9.92
C THR A 126 0.76 10.23 -10.29
N LYS A 127 1.34 9.91 -11.45
CA LYS A 127 1.57 8.53 -11.88
C LYS A 127 2.62 7.84 -11.00
N LEU A 128 3.66 8.55 -10.57
CA LEU A 128 4.68 8.06 -9.66
C LEU A 128 4.04 7.62 -8.33
N ASP A 129 3.13 8.43 -7.77
CA ASP A 129 2.42 8.06 -6.54
C ASP A 129 1.65 6.74 -6.68
N ARG A 130 0.86 6.60 -7.76
CA ARG A 130 0.15 5.35 -8.05
C ARG A 130 1.08 4.17 -8.28
N TYR A 131 2.20 4.42 -8.96
CA TYR A 131 3.23 3.43 -9.22
C TYR A 131 3.85 2.90 -7.92
N LEU A 132 4.19 3.80 -7.01
CA LEU A 132 4.74 3.49 -5.70
C LEU A 132 3.73 2.74 -4.82
N LEU A 133 2.47 3.18 -4.81
CA LEU A 133 1.38 2.49 -4.11
C LEU A 133 1.20 1.04 -4.62
N ALA A 134 1.22 0.82 -5.93
CA ALA A 134 1.14 -0.51 -6.53
C ALA A 134 2.34 -1.40 -6.15
N LYS A 135 3.47 -0.80 -5.80
CA LYS A 135 4.68 -1.46 -5.30
C LYS A 135 4.74 -1.51 -3.76
N ALA A 136 3.64 -1.21 -3.08
CA ALA A 136 3.50 -1.19 -1.62
C ALA A 136 4.43 -0.19 -0.89
N PHE A 137 4.82 0.91 -1.55
CA PHE A 137 5.42 2.06 -0.89
C PHE A 137 4.30 2.96 -0.31
N PRO A 138 4.48 3.50 0.91
CA PRO A 138 3.54 4.47 1.45
C PRO A 138 3.57 5.76 0.61
N PRO A 139 2.49 6.57 0.65
CA PRO A 139 2.49 7.89 0.04
C PRO A 139 3.67 8.72 0.53
N ILE A 140 4.41 9.32 -0.41
CA ILE A 140 5.53 10.21 -0.11
C ILE A 140 5.12 11.68 -0.32
N PRO A 141 5.70 12.64 0.42
CA PRO A 141 5.36 14.05 0.30
C PRO A 141 5.46 14.58 -1.14
N LEU A 142 4.62 15.56 -1.49
CA LEU A 142 4.62 16.16 -2.83
C LEU A 142 6.01 16.66 -3.29
N PRO A 143 6.77 17.44 -2.49
CA PRO A 143 8.10 17.91 -2.90
C PRO A 143 9.08 16.77 -3.22
N MET A 144 8.92 15.62 -2.55
CA MET A 144 9.72 14.44 -2.79
C MET A 144 9.40 13.79 -4.13
N ARG A 145 8.10 13.71 -4.48
CA ARG A 145 7.67 13.19 -5.78
C ARG A 145 8.18 14.08 -6.93
N GLU A 146 8.11 15.40 -6.76
CA GLU A 146 8.63 16.38 -7.74
C GLU A 146 10.15 16.22 -7.94
N ALA A 147 10.89 16.10 -6.84
CA ALA A 147 12.33 15.86 -6.88
C ALA A 147 12.67 14.53 -7.58
N MET A 148 11.93 13.46 -7.28
CA MET A 148 12.12 12.15 -7.90
C MET A 148 11.85 12.17 -9.40
N VAL A 149 10.75 12.78 -9.83
CA VAL A 149 10.45 12.94 -11.28
C VAL A 149 11.59 13.68 -11.98
N SER A 150 12.13 14.72 -11.35
CA SER A 150 13.26 15.48 -11.89
C SER A 150 14.54 14.62 -11.99
N LEU A 151 14.85 13.84 -10.95
CA LEU A 151 16.01 12.95 -10.93
C LEU A 151 15.91 11.82 -11.97
N VAL A 152 14.76 11.15 -12.06
CA VAL A 152 14.54 10.09 -13.05
C VAL A 152 14.64 10.66 -14.46
N SER A 153 14.02 11.82 -14.71
CA SER A 153 14.09 12.47 -16.02
C SER A 153 15.52 12.84 -16.40
N ALA A 154 16.30 13.40 -15.47
CA ALA A 154 17.72 13.70 -15.69
C ALA A 154 18.53 12.44 -15.99
N ARG A 155 18.27 11.33 -15.29
CA ARG A 155 18.95 10.04 -15.51
C ARG A 155 18.61 9.44 -16.88
N LEU A 156 17.36 9.54 -17.30
CA LEU A 156 16.92 9.09 -18.62
C LEU A 156 17.55 9.93 -19.75
N ILE A 157 17.71 11.25 -19.56
CA ILE A 157 18.42 12.12 -20.51
C ILE A 157 19.90 11.75 -20.59
N ASP A 158 20.56 11.51 -19.46
CA ASP A 158 21.97 11.08 -19.46
C ASP A 158 22.15 9.75 -20.21
N GLY A 159 21.23 8.80 -20.01
CA GLY A 159 21.21 7.53 -20.73
C GLY A 159 20.96 7.69 -22.24
N SER A 160 20.12 8.65 -22.66
CA SER A 160 19.81 8.86 -24.09
C SER A 160 21.02 9.33 -24.89
N ILE A 161 21.97 10.04 -24.27
CA ILE A 161 23.22 10.47 -24.93
C ILE A 161 24.04 9.25 -25.40
N ARG A 162 23.88 8.09 -24.74
CA ARG A 162 24.65 6.87 -24.99
C ARG A 162 23.80 5.74 -25.58
N ALA A 163 22.56 6.01 -25.97
CA ALA A 163 21.57 5.00 -26.33
C ALA A 163 21.46 3.87 -25.27
N GLU A 164 21.52 4.25 -23.98
CA GLU A 164 21.57 3.28 -22.89
C GLU A 164 20.26 2.49 -22.81
N LYS A 165 20.41 1.16 -22.67
CA LYS A 165 19.29 0.25 -22.48
C LYS A 165 18.99 0.09 -20.99
N VAL A 166 17.92 0.75 -20.54
CA VAL A 166 17.49 0.73 -19.13
C VAL A 166 16.53 -0.45 -18.92
N SER A 167 16.85 -1.34 -17.99
CA SER A 167 15.95 -2.43 -17.61
C SER A 167 14.91 -1.98 -16.59
N ARG A 168 13.82 -2.73 -16.47
CA ARG A 168 12.78 -2.48 -15.46
C ARG A 168 13.33 -2.55 -14.04
N GLU A 169 14.21 -3.50 -13.79
CA GLU A 169 14.85 -3.69 -12.49
C GLU A 169 15.76 -2.51 -12.14
N VAL A 170 16.51 -1.98 -13.10
CA VAL A 170 17.36 -0.80 -12.91
C VAL A 170 16.51 0.44 -12.61
N PHE A 171 15.45 0.65 -13.39
CA PHE A 171 14.50 1.75 -13.17
C PHE A 171 13.84 1.67 -11.79
N ASP A 172 13.36 0.49 -11.40
CA ASP A 172 12.79 0.25 -10.07
C ASP A 172 13.83 0.49 -8.98
N GLY A 173 15.08 0.07 -9.20
CA GLY A 173 16.21 0.29 -8.31
C GLY A 173 16.47 1.76 -8.02
N TRP A 174 16.46 2.63 -9.04
CA TRP A 174 16.63 4.08 -8.86
C TRP A 174 15.57 4.68 -7.92
N LEU A 175 14.31 4.32 -8.14
CA LEU A 175 13.20 4.81 -7.32
C LEU A 175 13.35 4.35 -5.87
N GLN A 176 13.68 3.07 -5.66
CA GLN A 176 13.86 2.50 -4.33
C GLN A 176 15.03 3.15 -3.59
N GLU A 177 16.19 3.24 -4.24
CA GLU A 177 17.39 3.85 -3.67
C GLU A 177 17.13 5.30 -3.24
N TRP A 178 16.52 6.11 -4.10
CA TRP A 178 16.26 7.51 -3.78
C TRP A 178 15.18 7.70 -2.73
N ILE A 179 14.15 6.86 -2.68
CA ILE A 179 13.19 6.87 -1.56
C ILE A 179 13.91 6.55 -0.25
N LEU A 180 14.76 5.52 -0.23
CA LEU A 180 15.53 5.13 0.95
C LEU A 180 16.46 6.24 1.42
N MET A 181 17.13 6.94 0.51
CA MET A 181 18.05 8.02 0.83
C MET A 181 17.34 9.29 1.28
N ALA A 182 16.26 9.67 0.62
CA ALA A 182 15.65 10.98 0.81
C ALA A 182 14.46 10.99 1.77
N TYR A 183 13.86 9.82 2.04
CA TYR A 183 12.78 9.70 3.01
C TYR A 183 12.89 8.41 3.86
N PRO A 184 13.95 8.28 4.69
CA PRO A 184 14.14 7.13 5.58
C PRO A 184 12.93 6.87 6.48
N SER A 185 12.23 7.93 6.90
CA SER A 185 11.09 7.87 7.82
C SER A 185 9.83 7.19 7.23
N ALA A 186 9.61 7.18 5.90
CA ALA A 186 8.56 6.36 5.29
C ALA A 186 8.84 4.86 5.42
N VAL A 187 10.12 4.50 5.36
CA VAL A 187 10.57 3.12 5.52
C VAL A 187 10.59 2.76 7.01
N GLU A 188 10.96 3.69 7.89
CA GLU A 188 10.80 3.55 9.34
C GLU A 188 9.32 3.43 9.74
N GLN A 189 8.38 4.15 9.14
CA GLN A 189 6.94 3.95 9.43
C GLN A 189 6.44 2.56 9.02
N ARG A 190 6.94 2.00 7.91
CA ARG A 190 6.67 0.61 7.51
C ARG A 190 7.37 -0.40 8.42
N LEU A 191 8.53 -0.06 9.00
CA LEU A 191 9.34 -0.97 9.82
C LEU A 191 9.19 -0.76 11.32
N SER A 192 8.49 0.28 11.78
CA SER A 192 8.31 0.61 13.22
C SER A 192 7.06 0.02 13.83
N ALA A 193 6.10 -0.41 13.01
CA ALA A 193 4.85 -1.02 13.45
C ALA A 193 4.57 -2.38 12.78
N ASN A 194 5.63 -3.09 12.41
CA ASN A 194 5.54 -4.52 12.04
C ASN A 194 5.52 -5.39 13.30
N CYS A 195 4.61 -5.05 14.21
CA CYS A 195 4.28 -5.93 15.29
C CYS A 195 3.17 -6.88 14.84
N ASP A 196 3.42 -8.18 14.95
CA ASP A 196 2.38 -9.19 14.90
C ASP A 196 1.88 -9.43 16.33
N ILE A 197 0.55 -9.47 16.50
CA ILE A 197 -0.07 -9.75 17.79
C ILE A 197 -0.79 -11.09 17.68
N LEU A 198 -0.29 -12.07 18.44
CA LEU A 198 -0.83 -13.42 18.47
C LEU A 198 -1.68 -13.62 19.72
N TRP A 199 -2.84 -14.25 19.53
CA TRP A 199 -3.72 -14.69 20.60
C TRP A 199 -4.58 -15.85 20.09
N SER A 200 -4.74 -16.87 20.93
CA SER A 200 -5.39 -18.15 20.55
C SER A 200 -6.42 -18.61 21.58
N SER A 201 -6.56 -17.87 22.68
CA SER A 201 -7.56 -18.10 23.70
C SER A 201 -7.97 -16.80 24.36
N LEU A 202 -9.09 -16.84 25.05
CA LEU A 202 -9.54 -15.80 25.97
C LEU A 202 -10.04 -16.46 27.25
N GLN A 203 -10.04 -15.73 28.35
CA GLN A 203 -10.71 -16.15 29.58
C GLN A 203 -11.84 -15.18 29.91
N LEU A 204 -13.01 -15.72 30.21
CA LEU A 204 -14.13 -14.98 30.75
C LEU A 204 -14.10 -15.05 32.27
N ALA A 205 -14.28 -13.89 32.91
CA ALA A 205 -14.40 -13.74 34.36
C ALA A 205 -15.64 -12.93 34.72
N GLY A 206 -16.16 -13.15 35.92
CA GLY A 206 -17.20 -12.31 36.49
C GLY A 206 -16.69 -10.89 36.78
N PRO A 207 -17.54 -9.87 36.58
CA PRO A 207 -17.18 -8.50 36.90
C PRO A 207 -17.06 -8.29 38.41
N MET A 208 -16.15 -7.42 38.83
CA MET A 208 -16.01 -7.10 40.25
C MET A 208 -17.19 -6.31 40.84
N SER A 209 -17.92 -5.57 40.01
CA SER A 209 -19.07 -4.77 40.45
C SER A 209 -20.36 -5.58 40.33
N LEU A 210 -21.07 -5.73 41.44
CA LEU A 210 -22.33 -6.49 41.57
C LEU A 210 -23.47 -5.99 40.65
N GLY A 211 -23.34 -4.80 40.06
CA GLY A 211 -24.31 -4.24 39.11
C GLY A 211 -23.97 -4.45 37.63
N ASN A 212 -22.77 -4.94 37.32
CA ASN A 212 -22.35 -5.19 35.94
C ASN A 212 -22.67 -6.64 35.57
N GLN A 213 -23.23 -6.86 34.38
CA GLN A 213 -23.52 -8.21 33.85
C GLN A 213 -22.66 -8.57 32.63
N ALA A 214 -21.79 -7.66 32.18
CA ALA A 214 -20.79 -7.97 31.18
C ALA A 214 -19.66 -8.82 31.78
N TYR A 215 -19.17 -9.77 30.99
CA TYR A 215 -17.93 -10.47 31.32
C TYR A 215 -16.76 -9.49 31.36
N GLU A 216 -15.83 -9.71 32.27
CA GLU A 216 -14.46 -9.25 32.08
C GLU A 216 -13.72 -10.25 31.21
N ILE A 217 -12.86 -9.75 30.31
CA ILE A 217 -12.18 -10.59 29.31
C ILE A 217 -10.69 -10.49 29.51
N VAL A 218 -10.03 -11.62 29.76
CA VAL A 218 -8.58 -11.69 29.83
C VAL A 218 -8.03 -12.25 28.54
N LEU A 219 -7.18 -11.47 27.86
CA LEU A 219 -6.48 -11.89 26.66
C LEU A 219 -4.98 -12.09 26.95
N PRO A 220 -4.44 -13.31 26.80
CA PRO A 220 -3.01 -13.52 26.68
C PRO A 220 -2.56 -13.15 25.26
N LEU A 221 -1.81 -12.05 25.15
CA LEU A 221 -1.29 -11.52 23.89
C LEU A 221 0.22 -11.76 23.81
N GLN A 222 0.70 -12.18 22.65
CA GLN A 222 2.12 -12.14 22.30
C GLN A 222 2.32 -11.06 21.25
N VAL A 223 3.04 -9.99 21.59
CA VAL A 223 3.35 -8.90 20.66
C VAL A 223 4.78 -9.09 20.16
N ILE A 224 4.96 -9.41 18.88
CA ILE A 224 6.27 -9.71 18.28
C ILE A 224 6.64 -8.58 17.34
N ASN A 225 7.74 -7.89 17.61
CA ASN A 225 8.22 -6.82 16.74
C ASN A 225 9.22 -7.37 15.71
N GLY A 226 8.73 -7.63 14.48
CA GLY A 226 9.57 -7.97 13.33
C GLY A 226 10.19 -6.76 12.63
N GLY A 227 9.98 -5.57 13.19
CA GLY A 227 10.46 -4.29 12.69
C GLY A 227 11.92 -3.98 13.01
N LEU A 228 12.42 -2.87 12.46
CA LEU A 228 13.78 -2.38 12.70
C LEU A 228 13.88 -1.34 13.81
N THR A 229 12.75 -0.79 14.26
CA THR A 229 12.72 0.23 15.33
C THR A 229 11.85 -0.23 16.49
N VAL A 230 12.01 0.42 17.64
CA VAL A 230 11.15 0.17 18.82
C VAL A 230 9.70 0.51 18.45
N ALA A 231 8.79 -0.41 18.72
CA ALA A 231 7.36 -0.20 18.57
C ALA A 231 6.74 0.13 19.93
N VAL A 232 6.00 1.23 20.04
CA VAL A 232 5.29 1.58 21.28
C VAL A 232 3.80 1.29 21.09
N VAL A 233 3.28 0.31 21.84
CA VAL A 233 1.85 0.01 21.90
C VAL A 233 1.21 0.99 22.88
N GLU A 234 0.35 1.88 22.36
CA GLU A 234 -0.37 2.88 23.18
C GLU A 234 -1.60 2.25 23.85
N TRP A 235 -2.42 1.54 23.08
CA TRP A 235 -3.64 0.92 23.58
C TRP A 235 -4.14 -0.22 22.71
N PHE A 236 -4.99 -1.03 23.32
CA PHE A 236 -5.83 -2.04 22.65
C PHE A 236 -7.30 -1.64 22.73
N LEU A 237 -8.11 -2.20 21.84
CA LEU A 237 -9.57 -2.10 21.90
C LEU A 237 -10.14 -3.42 21.43
N LEU A 238 -11.08 -3.97 22.21
CA LEU A 238 -11.76 -5.20 21.85
C LEU A 238 -13.22 -4.86 21.52
N ARG A 239 -13.65 -5.24 20.32
CA ARG A 239 -15.03 -5.09 19.87
C ARG A 239 -15.66 -6.46 19.75
N VAL A 240 -16.85 -6.64 20.32
CA VAL A 240 -17.56 -7.92 20.30
C VAL A 240 -18.91 -7.74 19.63
N HIS A 241 -19.20 -8.59 18.65
CA HIS A 241 -20.44 -8.57 17.88
C HIS A 241 -21.21 -9.86 18.07
N HIS A 242 -22.53 -9.71 18.18
CA HIS A 242 -23.46 -10.82 18.11
C HIS A 242 -24.78 -10.35 17.51
N LYS A 243 -25.05 -10.76 16.27
CA LYS A 243 -26.19 -10.28 15.47
C LYS A 243 -26.16 -8.75 15.41
N ASP A 244 -27.24 -8.08 15.81
CA ASP A 244 -27.35 -6.62 15.81
C ASP A 244 -26.77 -5.95 17.08
N ARG A 245 -26.22 -6.72 18.02
CA ARG A 245 -25.61 -6.19 19.25
C ARG A 245 -24.11 -6.04 19.09
N GLN A 246 -23.60 -4.87 19.48
CA GLN A 246 -22.17 -4.59 19.56
C GLN A 246 -21.81 -4.18 20.99
N MET A 247 -20.70 -4.69 21.50
CA MET A 247 -20.15 -4.38 22.81
C MET A 247 -18.71 -3.93 22.66
N LEU A 248 -18.29 -2.99 23.51
CA LEU A 248 -16.97 -2.39 23.44
C LEU A 248 -16.22 -2.60 24.75
N TYR A 249 -14.94 -2.94 24.63
CA TYR A 249 -14.09 -3.34 25.74
C TYR A 249 -12.77 -2.59 25.70
N ARG A 250 -12.41 -1.92 26.80
CA ARG A 250 -11.11 -1.24 26.97
C ARG A 250 -10.16 -2.09 27.81
N PRO A 251 -8.85 -1.98 27.60
CA PRO A 251 -7.87 -2.53 28.53
C PRO A 251 -7.92 -1.72 29.82
N GLU A 252 -8.14 -2.39 30.95
CA GLU A 252 -8.15 -1.78 32.27
C GLU A 252 -6.81 -2.04 32.98
N MET A 253 -6.35 -3.30 32.94
CA MET A 253 -5.18 -3.74 33.68
C MET A 253 -4.29 -4.68 32.87
N ARG A 254 -2.98 -4.67 33.16
CA ARG A 254 -2.07 -5.75 32.82
C ARG A 254 -1.96 -6.70 34.00
N LEU A 255 -2.20 -7.97 33.72
CA LEU A 255 -2.10 -9.04 34.69
C LEU A 255 -0.68 -9.64 34.66
N PRO A 256 -0.18 -10.15 35.79
CA PRO A 256 1.09 -10.86 35.83
C PRO A 256 1.06 -12.10 34.93
N ALA A 257 2.23 -12.47 34.39
CA ALA A 257 2.37 -13.60 33.48
C ALA A 257 2.06 -14.94 34.17
N ASP A 258 2.47 -15.07 35.43
CA ASP A 258 2.26 -16.23 36.28
C ASP A 258 1.08 -16.00 37.23
N GLY A 259 0.19 -16.98 37.32
CA GLY A 259 -0.86 -16.97 38.34
C GLY A 259 -2.08 -17.82 37.99
N GLY A 260 -2.78 -18.20 39.07
CA GLY A 260 -3.96 -19.07 39.08
C GLY A 260 -5.24 -18.38 38.64
N SER A 261 -6.20 -18.22 39.54
CA SER A 261 -7.50 -17.63 39.19
C SER A 261 -7.35 -16.15 38.80
N VAL A 262 -8.32 -15.59 38.05
CA VAL A 262 -8.28 -14.15 37.70
C VAL A 262 -8.29 -13.27 38.96
N ASP A 263 -8.91 -13.71 40.05
CA ASP A 263 -8.86 -13.01 41.34
C ASP A 263 -7.43 -12.90 41.89
N ASP A 264 -6.63 -13.98 41.79
CA ASP A 264 -5.22 -13.97 42.21
C ASP A 264 -4.40 -13.04 41.30
N LEU A 265 -4.67 -13.08 39.99
CA LEU A 265 -4.01 -12.22 39.02
C LEU A 265 -4.30 -10.74 39.26
N ARG A 266 -5.49 -10.38 39.78
CA ARG A 266 -5.85 -9.00 40.11
C ARG A 266 -5.00 -8.43 41.25
N LEU A 267 -4.52 -9.24 42.20
CA LEU A 267 -3.70 -8.76 43.33
C LEU A 267 -2.33 -8.22 42.88
N GLY A 268 -1.79 -8.76 41.78
CA GLY A 268 -0.54 -8.30 41.17
C GLY A 268 -0.74 -7.44 39.92
N ALA A 269 -1.98 -7.07 39.62
CA ALA A 269 -2.29 -6.34 38.40
C ALA A 269 -1.86 -4.87 38.50
N VAL A 270 -1.39 -4.33 37.39
CA VAL A 270 -1.08 -2.90 37.26
C VAL A 270 -2.03 -2.27 36.26
N PRO A 271 -2.38 -0.97 36.41
CA PRO A 271 -3.15 -0.26 35.38
C PRO A 271 -2.50 -0.43 34.01
N PHE A 272 -3.32 -0.59 32.97
CA PHE A 272 -2.79 -0.66 31.63
C PHE A 272 -2.13 0.68 31.27
N ALA A 273 -0.85 0.65 30.94
CA ALA A 273 -0.10 1.76 30.38
C ALA A 273 0.36 1.42 28.96
N GLU A 274 1.00 2.34 28.26
CA GLU A 274 1.72 2.03 27.02
C GLU A 274 2.99 1.19 27.29
N PHE A 275 3.55 0.55 26.27
CA PHE A 275 4.83 -0.17 26.38
C PHE A 275 5.58 -0.25 25.07
N ALA A 276 6.90 -0.29 25.21
CA ALA A 276 7.82 -0.53 24.11
C ALA A 276 8.03 -2.03 23.87
N VAL A 277 8.15 -2.40 22.60
CA VAL A 277 8.60 -3.71 22.13
C VAL A 277 9.82 -3.46 21.25
N ASN A 278 10.98 -3.99 21.66
CA ASN A 278 12.24 -3.76 20.95
C ASN A 278 12.29 -4.52 19.61
N PRO A 279 13.08 -4.05 18.63
CA PRO A 279 13.29 -4.76 17.36
C PRO A 279 13.73 -6.20 17.57
N GLY A 280 13.11 -7.13 16.84
CA GLY A 280 13.46 -8.56 16.87
C GLY A 280 13.08 -9.29 18.16
N THR A 281 12.37 -8.65 19.09
CA THR A 281 11.90 -9.27 20.34
C THR A 281 10.39 -9.48 20.34
N GLY A 282 9.91 -10.19 21.35
CA GLY A 282 8.49 -10.30 21.63
C GLY A 282 8.19 -10.06 23.11
N GLU A 283 7.06 -9.43 23.38
CA GLU A 283 6.54 -9.16 24.71
C GLU A 283 5.27 -9.98 24.94
N ALA A 284 5.27 -10.79 26.00
CA ALA A 284 4.09 -11.51 26.45
C ALA A 284 3.30 -10.63 27.43
N VAL A 285 2.08 -10.26 27.07
CA VAL A 285 1.24 -9.39 27.90
C VAL A 285 -0.13 -10.02 28.10
N ARG A 286 -0.55 -10.15 29.35
CA ARG A 286 -1.90 -10.56 29.70
C ARG A 286 -2.72 -9.33 30.05
N VAL A 287 -3.78 -9.05 29.28
CA VAL A 287 -4.56 -7.83 29.41
C VAL A 287 -5.98 -8.16 29.87
N LEU A 288 -6.44 -7.51 30.94
CA LEU A 288 -7.82 -7.54 31.40
C LEU A 288 -8.60 -6.41 30.73
N PHE A 289 -9.67 -6.78 30.05
CA PHE A 289 -10.59 -5.88 29.40
C PHE A 289 -11.92 -5.78 30.15
N THR A 290 -12.44 -4.57 30.26
CA THR A 290 -13.73 -4.24 30.90
C THR A 290 -14.65 -3.56 29.91
N SER A 291 -15.96 -3.78 30.06
CA SER A 291 -16.99 -3.20 29.18
C SER A 291 -17.04 -1.68 29.33
N ILE A 292 -17.24 -0.97 28.22
CA ILE A 292 -17.37 0.50 28.18
C ILE A 292 -18.81 0.86 27.85
N GLU A 293 -19.39 1.75 28.66
CA GLU A 293 -20.68 2.37 28.33
C GLU A 293 -20.48 3.49 27.30
N ARG A 294 -21.07 3.32 26.10
CA ARG A 294 -21.02 4.30 25.02
C ARG A 294 -22.27 4.19 24.15
N THR A 295 -22.80 5.31 23.69
CA THR A 295 -23.98 5.34 22.82
C THR A 295 -23.80 4.43 21.61
N GLY A 296 -24.76 3.53 21.39
CA GLY A 296 -24.73 2.53 20.30
C GLY A 296 -24.03 1.21 20.66
N PHE A 297 -23.48 1.08 21.87
CA PHE A 297 -22.86 -0.16 22.36
C PHE A 297 -23.56 -0.66 23.62
N ASP A 298 -23.71 -1.96 23.71
CA ASP A 298 -24.32 -2.67 24.83
C ASP A 298 -23.27 -3.01 25.90
N THR A 299 -23.69 -3.06 27.16
CA THR A 299 -22.87 -3.39 28.35
C THR A 299 -23.47 -4.52 29.19
N GLY A 300 -24.51 -5.18 28.69
CA GLY A 300 -25.18 -6.27 29.37
C GLY A 300 -24.56 -7.64 29.13
N LEU A 301 -25.26 -8.66 29.63
CA LEU A 301 -24.95 -10.06 29.44
C LEU A 301 -24.83 -10.42 27.94
N TRP A 302 -23.81 -11.20 27.59
CA TRP A 302 -23.70 -11.78 26.26
C TRP A 302 -24.74 -12.90 26.08
N PRO A 303 -25.55 -12.88 25.01
CA PRO A 303 -26.45 -13.97 24.69
C PRO A 303 -25.72 -15.31 24.51
N ASP A 304 -26.47 -16.41 24.48
CA ASP A 304 -25.89 -17.68 24.04
C ASP A 304 -25.75 -17.66 22.52
N GLY A 305 -24.67 -18.24 22.01
CA GLY A 305 -24.36 -18.30 20.60
C GLY A 305 -22.95 -17.83 20.25
N THR A 306 -22.70 -17.74 18.95
CA THR A 306 -21.38 -17.38 18.42
C THR A 306 -21.21 -15.87 18.37
N HIS A 307 -20.12 -15.40 18.98
CA HIS A 307 -19.72 -13.99 19.03
C HIS A 307 -18.48 -13.80 18.17
N GLU A 308 -18.43 -12.70 17.42
CA GLU A 308 -17.23 -12.28 16.71
C GLU A 308 -16.47 -11.26 17.54
N LEU A 309 -15.21 -11.56 17.85
CA LEU A 309 -14.33 -10.70 18.63
C LEU A 309 -13.27 -10.12 17.71
N GLU A 310 -13.18 -8.80 17.70
CA GLU A 310 -12.19 -8.06 16.92
C GLU A 310 -11.25 -7.30 17.85
N LEU A 311 -9.97 -7.67 17.80
CA LEU A 311 -8.93 -6.95 18.53
C LEU A 311 -8.32 -5.87 17.62
N TRP A 312 -8.21 -4.67 18.16
CA TRP A 312 -7.56 -3.52 17.55
C TRP A 312 -6.40 -3.05 18.43
N VAL A 313 -5.38 -2.49 17.79
CA VAL A 313 -4.19 -1.93 18.44
C VAL A 313 -3.88 -0.56 17.87
N LYS A 314 -3.38 0.35 18.70
CA LYS A 314 -2.79 1.61 18.27
C LYS A 314 -1.33 1.65 18.69
N TYR A 315 -0.46 1.99 17.74
CA TYR A 315 0.96 2.25 17.98
C TYR A 315 1.23 3.76 17.95
N ALA A 316 2.17 4.24 18.75
CA ALA A 316 2.48 5.67 18.83
C ALA A 316 2.91 6.27 17.49
N ALA A 317 3.70 5.54 16.71
CA ALA A 317 4.21 5.98 15.41
C ALA A 317 3.19 5.86 14.25
N VAL A 318 2.03 5.25 14.47
CA VAL A 318 1.00 5.02 13.45
C VAL A 318 -0.21 5.90 13.76
N PRO A 319 -0.70 6.73 12.83
CA PRO A 319 -1.80 7.66 13.10
C PRO A 319 -3.12 6.96 13.39
N ASP A 320 -3.43 5.89 12.66
CA ASP A 320 -4.69 5.17 12.77
C ASP A 320 -4.53 3.83 13.50
N PRO A 321 -5.53 3.40 14.30
CA PRO A 321 -5.51 2.08 14.89
C PRO A 321 -5.65 0.99 13.83
N ARG A 322 -4.93 -0.11 14.03
CA ARG A 322 -4.92 -1.28 13.14
C ARG A 322 -5.74 -2.41 13.74
N LYS A 323 -6.57 -3.05 12.92
CA LYS A 323 -7.20 -4.32 13.30
C LYS A 323 -6.16 -5.44 13.31
N VAL A 324 -6.07 -6.16 14.43
CA VAL A 324 -5.18 -7.31 14.60
C VAL A 324 -5.77 -8.54 13.94
N LYS A 325 -6.93 -8.99 14.42
CA LYS A 325 -7.61 -10.21 13.96
C LYS A 325 -9.06 -10.21 14.42
N THR A 326 -9.92 -10.87 13.64
CA THR A 326 -11.28 -11.26 14.03
C THR A 326 -11.31 -12.76 14.33
N VAL A 327 -11.93 -13.16 15.44
CA VAL A 327 -12.08 -14.56 15.86
C VAL A 327 -13.52 -14.83 16.31
N SER A 328 -13.94 -16.09 16.24
CA SER A 328 -15.27 -16.52 16.70
C SER A 328 -15.16 -17.23 18.04
N ALA A 329 -16.01 -16.89 19.00
CA ALA A 329 -16.14 -17.60 20.27
C ALA A 329 -17.59 -18.02 20.49
N HIS A 330 -17.81 -19.29 20.84
CA HIS A 330 -19.13 -19.78 21.19
C HIS A 330 -19.40 -19.63 22.69
N ILE A 331 -20.49 -18.96 23.03
CA ILE A 331 -20.93 -18.71 24.41
C ILE A 331 -22.13 -19.60 24.70
N SER A 332 -22.09 -20.26 25.85
CA SER A 332 -23.11 -21.19 26.33
C SER A 332 -23.45 -20.92 27.78
N VAL A 333 -24.47 -21.62 28.29
CA VAL A 333 -24.92 -21.52 29.68
C VAL A 333 -23.78 -21.77 30.69
N ASP A 334 -22.86 -22.69 30.38
CA ASP A 334 -21.71 -22.99 31.24
C ASP A 334 -20.76 -21.81 31.42
N HIS A 335 -20.67 -20.93 30.41
CA HIS A 335 -19.89 -19.71 30.48
C HIS A 335 -20.55 -18.67 31.39
N ARG A 336 -21.89 -18.61 31.44
CA ARG A 336 -22.62 -17.64 32.27
C ARG A 336 -22.42 -17.85 33.77
N VAL A 337 -22.05 -19.07 34.18
CA VAL A 337 -21.77 -19.41 35.59
C VAL A 337 -20.67 -18.53 36.18
N VAL A 338 -19.75 -17.98 35.36
CA VAL A 338 -18.67 -17.10 35.86
C VAL A 338 -19.18 -15.73 36.32
N LEU A 339 -20.35 -15.25 35.86
CA LEU A 339 -20.83 -13.90 36.22
C LEU A 339 -21.31 -13.79 37.66
N GLY A 340 -21.74 -14.91 38.25
CA GLY A 340 -22.15 -15.00 39.64
C GLY A 340 -21.13 -15.70 40.54
N SER A 341 -19.93 -15.99 40.05
CA SER A 341 -18.91 -16.73 40.78
C SER A 341 -17.53 -16.12 40.62
N ARG A 342 -16.56 -16.61 41.40
CA ARG A 342 -15.14 -16.28 41.26
C ARG A 342 -14.40 -17.20 40.28
N GLN A 343 -15.15 -18.03 39.54
CA GLN A 343 -14.58 -18.94 38.56
C GLN A 343 -14.29 -18.22 37.25
N THR A 344 -13.39 -18.80 36.47
CA THR A 344 -13.06 -18.32 35.13
C THR A 344 -13.27 -19.44 34.13
N ARG A 345 -13.56 -19.08 32.88
CA ARG A 345 -13.72 -20.04 31.78
C ARG A 345 -12.84 -19.63 30.61
N THR A 346 -11.97 -20.56 30.19
CA THR A 346 -11.10 -20.37 29.04
C THR A 346 -11.80 -20.86 27.78
N ILE A 347 -11.86 -20.01 26.75
CA ILE A 347 -12.31 -20.36 25.41
C ILE A 347 -11.09 -20.39 24.49
N ARG A 348 -10.89 -21.50 23.79
CA ARG A 348 -9.86 -21.61 22.73
C ARG A 348 -10.48 -21.16 21.40
N LEU A 349 -9.78 -20.27 20.70
CA LEU A 349 -10.27 -19.56 19.52
C LEU A 349 -9.80 -20.19 18.19
N SER A 350 -8.81 -21.07 18.29
CA SER A 350 -8.26 -21.80 17.16
C SER A 350 -7.79 -23.17 17.66
N SER A 351 -8.67 -24.16 17.60
CA SER A 351 -8.28 -25.56 17.75
C SER A 351 -8.62 -26.31 16.45
N LEU A 352 -7.85 -27.36 16.17
CA LEU A 352 -8.26 -28.36 15.18
C LEU A 352 -9.68 -28.84 15.51
N ASP A 353 -10.00 -29.01 16.78
CA ASP A 353 -11.32 -29.41 17.27
C ASP A 353 -12.43 -28.44 16.84
N SER A 354 -12.21 -27.11 16.92
CA SER A 354 -13.22 -26.14 16.46
C SER A 354 -13.44 -26.18 14.95
N PHE A 355 -12.43 -26.60 14.17
CA PHE A 355 -12.59 -26.83 12.73
C PHE A 355 -13.27 -28.17 12.45
N LEU A 356 -12.93 -29.22 13.18
CA LEU A 356 -13.55 -30.54 13.06
C LEU A 356 -15.03 -30.53 13.47
N GLU A 357 -15.42 -29.71 14.45
CA GLU A 357 -16.83 -29.50 14.84
C GLU A 357 -17.65 -28.76 13.78
N THR A 358 -17.00 -28.16 12.78
CA THR A 358 -17.65 -27.48 11.65
C THR A 358 -17.74 -28.31 10.37
N LEU A 359 -17.12 -29.49 10.33
CA LEU A 359 -17.26 -30.50 9.28
C LEU A 359 -18.42 -31.45 9.61
#